data_AF-A0A523M6H7-F1
#
_entry.id   AF-A0A523M6H7-F1
#
_cell.length_a   1.000
_cell.length_b   1.000
_cell.length_c   1.000
_cell.angle_alpha   90.00
_cell.angle_beta   90.00
_cell.angle_gamma   90.00
#
_symmetry.space_group_name_H-M   'P 1'
#
loop_
_entity.id
_entity.type
_entity.pdbx_description
1 polymer ?
#
loop_
_entity_poly.entity_id
_entity_poly.type
_entity_poly.pdbx_seq_one_letter_code
_entity_poly.pdbx_strand_id
1 'polypeptide(L)' 'MAEDDFRERAVLLRKGNQYEDMTEGRVFEHHWGRTLSAGDNAAFTTQTLSFCPLYFNEPYAQSLGHPTIVVNPLLVFNT' A
#
# COMPACT_ATOMS: atom_id res chain seq x y z
N MET A 1 9.83 -40.85 1.83
CA MET A 1 9.27 -39.76 2.66
C MET A 1 8.30 -38.99 1.78
N ALA A 2 7.06 -39.46 1.69
CA ALA A 2 5.95 -38.70 1.11
C ALA A 2 4.81 -38.70 2.14
N GLU A 3 5.18 -38.48 3.41
CA GLU A 3 4.25 -38.23 4.49
C GLU A 3 3.97 -36.72 4.47
N ASP A 4 2.74 -36.39 4.08
CA ASP A 4 2.11 -35.05 3.96
C ASP A 4 2.55 -34.13 2.80
N ASP A 5 1.88 -34.24 1.64
CA ASP A 5 1.79 -33.11 0.71
C ASP A 5 0.83 -32.05 1.29
N PHE A 6 1.35 -30.88 1.66
CA PHE A 6 0.55 -29.79 2.26
C PHE A 6 -0.64 -29.35 1.41
N ARG A 7 -0.63 -29.61 0.10
CA ARG A 7 -1.74 -29.33 -0.82
C ARG A 7 -2.99 -30.14 -0.47
N GLU A 8 -2.84 -31.34 0.07
CA GLU A 8 -3.97 -32.20 0.47
C GLU A 8 -4.78 -31.60 1.64
N ARG A 9 -4.16 -30.70 2.41
CA ARG A 9 -4.81 -29.97 3.53
C ARG A 9 -5.38 -28.61 3.11
N ALA A 10 -5.21 -28.21 1.85
CA ALA A 10 -5.68 -26.90 1.40
C ALA A 10 -7.21 -26.86 1.32
N VAL A 11 -7.80 -25.83 1.92
CA VAL A 11 -9.25 -25.55 1.82
C VAL A 11 -9.46 -24.37 0.88
N LEU A 12 -10.43 -24.49 -0.03
CA LEU A 12 -10.82 -23.38 -0.89
C LEU A 12 -11.48 -22.28 -0.05
N LEU A 13 -10.84 -21.11 -0.02
CA LEU A 13 -11.41 -19.90 0.59
C LEU A 13 -12.08 -19.04 -0.49
N ARG A 14 -13.24 -18.50 -0.14
CA ARG A 14 -13.90 -17.48 -0.96
C ARG A 14 -13.02 -16.25 -1.06
N LYS A 15 -12.80 -15.75 -2.28
CA LYS A 15 -12.01 -14.55 -2.56
C LYS A 15 -12.92 -13.40 -3.00
N GLY A 16 -12.89 -12.31 -2.25
CA GLY A 16 -13.61 -11.09 -2.59
C GLY A 16 -15.13 -11.24 -2.59
N ASN A 17 -15.78 -10.18 -3.04
CA ASN A 17 -17.22 -10.11 -3.28
C ASN A 17 -17.46 -10.19 -4.79
N GLN A 18 -18.54 -10.86 -5.20
CA GLN A 18 -19.06 -10.83 -6.55
C GLN A 18 -19.95 -9.59 -6.76
N TYR A 19 -20.43 -9.40 -7.99
CA TYR A 19 -21.34 -8.30 -8.30
C TYR A 19 -22.62 -8.36 -7.44
N GLU A 20 -23.20 -9.56 -7.29
CA GLU A 20 -24.42 -9.82 -6.54
C GLU A 20 -24.30 -9.60 -5.02
N ASP A 21 -23.09 -9.49 -4.49
CA ASP A 21 -22.86 -9.17 -3.09
C ASP A 21 -22.92 -7.67 -2.80
N MET A 22 -22.90 -6.82 -3.83
CA MET A 22 -22.90 -5.37 -3.68
C MET A 22 -24.32 -4.84 -3.52
N THR A 23 -24.52 -3.93 -2.58
CA THR A 23 -25.80 -3.25 -2.34
C THR A 23 -25.57 -1.75 -2.27
N GLU A 24 -26.51 -0.96 -2.78
CA GLU A 24 -26.44 0.50 -2.73
C GLU A 24 -26.31 1.00 -1.28
N GLY A 25 -25.41 1.95 -1.06
CA GLY A 25 -25.13 2.50 0.28
C GLY A 25 -24.29 1.60 1.19
N ARG A 26 -23.85 0.42 0.73
CA ARG A 26 -22.95 -0.44 1.52
C ARG A 26 -21.60 0.24 1.75
N VAL A 27 -21.15 0.25 3.00
CA VAL A 27 -19.83 0.73 3.42
C VAL A 27 -18.96 -0.46 3.83
N PHE A 28 -17.71 -0.47 3.37
CA PHE A 28 -16.71 -1.44 3.79
C PHE A 28 -15.67 -0.75 4.68
N GLU A 29 -15.57 -1.18 5.93
CA GLU A 29 -14.43 -0.85 6.77
C GLU A 29 -13.29 -1.79 6.40
N HIS A 30 -12.41 -1.33 5.50
CA HIS A 30 -11.25 -2.11 5.08
C HIS A 30 -10.30 -2.31 6.25
N HIS A 31 -9.99 -3.58 6.53
CA HIS A 31 -9.16 -3.95 7.67
C HIS A 31 -7.68 -3.64 7.42
N TRP A 32 -7.01 -3.21 8.51
CA TRP A 32 -5.63 -2.69 8.63
C TRP A 32 -5.41 -1.28 8.08
N GLY A 33 -5.41 -0.30 9.00
CA GLY A 33 -4.68 0.94 8.77
C GLY A 33 -3.17 0.64 8.70
N ARG A 34 -2.49 1.19 7.69
CA ARG A 34 -1.05 1.02 7.50
C ARG A 34 -0.35 2.35 7.79
N THR A 35 0.56 2.34 8.76
CA THR A 35 1.49 3.46 8.95
C THR A 35 2.49 3.51 7.80
N LEU A 36 2.59 4.64 7.12
CA LEU A 36 3.61 4.87 6.10
C LEU A 36 4.91 5.34 6.76
N SER A 37 5.99 4.63 6.47
CA SER A 37 7.34 4.97 6.92
C SER A 37 8.15 5.66 5.83
N ALA A 38 9.31 6.23 6.21
CA ALA A 38 10.28 6.75 5.25
C ALA A 38 10.76 5.66 4.26
N GLY A 39 10.84 4.40 4.71
CA GLY A 39 11.23 3.26 3.87
C GLY A 39 10.23 2.98 2.75
N ASP A 40 8.92 3.04 3.06
CA ASP A 40 7.86 2.87 2.05
C ASP A 40 7.95 3.96 0.97
N ASN A 41 8.12 5.21 1.40
CA ASN A 41 8.22 6.35 0.49
C ASN A 41 9.47 6.28 -0.39
N ALA A 42 10.63 5.97 0.18
CA ALA A 42 11.87 5.82 -0.56
C ALA A 42 11.79 4.67 -1.57
N ALA A 43 11.27 3.51 -1.15
CA ALA A 43 11.12 2.34 -2.00
C ALA A 43 10.17 2.61 -3.17
N PHE A 44 8.99 3.17 -2.91
CA PHE A 44 8.00 3.46 -3.95
C PHE A 44 8.51 4.53 -4.93
N THR A 45 9.04 5.63 -4.40
CA THR A 45 9.55 6.75 -5.22
C THR A 45 10.68 6.32 -6.14
N THR A 46 11.57 5.45 -5.66
CA THR A 46 12.68 4.90 -6.46
C THR A 46 12.18 3.92 -7.52
N GLN A 47 11.32 2.96 -7.15
CA GLN A 47 10.82 1.93 -8.07
C GLN A 47 9.98 2.52 -9.21
N THR A 48 9.27 3.61 -8.95
CA THR A 48 8.41 4.30 -9.93
C THR A 48 9.12 5.43 -10.66
N LEU A 49 10.40 5.67 -10.39
CA LEU A 49 11.19 6.76 -10.96
C LEU A 49 10.54 8.16 -10.74
N SER A 50 9.84 8.32 -9.63
CA SER A 50 9.12 9.55 -9.27
C SER A 50 10.08 10.62 -8.72
N PHE A 51 10.98 11.14 -9.55
CA PHE A 51 12.08 12.02 -9.10
C PHE A 51 11.69 13.48 -8.82
N CYS A 52 10.51 13.73 -8.24
CA CYS A 52 10.21 15.03 -7.63
C CYS A 52 11.02 15.16 -6.32
N PRO A 53 11.88 16.19 -6.16
CA PRO A 53 12.74 16.29 -5.00
C PRO A 53 12.01 16.38 -3.66
N LEU A 54 10.74 16.85 -3.66
CA LEU A 54 9.88 16.83 -2.47
C LEU A 54 9.75 15.44 -1.82
N TYR A 55 9.94 14.36 -2.59
CA TYR A 55 9.71 12.99 -2.12
C TYR A 55 10.96 12.28 -1.61
N PHE A 56 12.15 12.86 -1.77
CA PHE A 56 13.41 12.21 -1.36
C PHE A 56 14.51 13.16 -0.89
N ASN A 57 14.31 14.49 -0.97
CA ASN A 57 15.29 15.48 -0.56
C ASN A 57 14.71 16.35 0.57
N GLU A 58 15.06 16.03 1.82
CA GLU A 58 14.54 16.72 3.00
C GLU A 58 14.90 18.22 3.05
N PRO A 59 16.17 18.64 2.84
CA PRO A 59 16.49 20.06 2.75
C PRO A 59 15.68 20.83 1.70
N TYR A 60 15.38 20.19 0.55
CA TYR A 60 14.54 20.79 -0.48
C TYR A 60 13.08 20.91 -0.04
N ALA A 61 12.53 19.88 0.61
CA ALA A 61 11.18 19.96 1.16
C ALA A 61 11.06 21.05 2.24
N GLN A 62 12.07 21.16 3.11
CA GLN A 62 12.13 22.19 4.14
C GLN A 62 12.29 23.61 3.59
N SER A 63 13.04 23.80 2.50
CA SER A 63 13.14 25.11 1.84
C SER A 63 11.81 25.58 1.23
N LEU A 64 10.88 24.66 1.00
CA LEU A 64 9.51 24.91 0.57
C LEU A 64 8.51 24.97 1.73
N GLY A 65 8.98 24.91 2.98
CA GLY A 65 8.15 25.08 4.19
C GLY A 65 7.55 23.78 4.75
N HIS A 66 7.91 22.61 4.22
CA HIS A 66 7.48 21.34 4.81
C HIS A 66 8.33 20.98 6.03
N PRO A 67 7.76 20.32 7.05
CA PRO A 67 8.54 19.91 8.23
C PRO A 67 9.59 18.83 7.89
N THR A 68 9.32 18.00 6.90
CA THR A 68 10.18 16.91 6.41
C THR A 68 9.79 16.58 4.96
N ILE A 69 10.36 15.50 4.41
CA ILE A 69 10.01 14.94 3.10
C ILE A 69 8.50 14.71 2.99
N VAL A 70 7.92 15.08 1.86
CA VAL A 70 6.51 14.83 1.55
C VAL A 70 6.37 13.41 1.01
N VAL A 71 5.39 12.66 1.51
CA VAL A 71 5.09 11.32 0.96
C VAL A 71 4.65 11.46 -0.50
N ASN A 72 5.20 10.62 -1.37
CA ASN A 72 4.79 10.56 -2.76
C ASN A 72 3.26 10.35 -2.86
N PRO A 73 2.51 11.24 -3.53
CA PRO A 73 1.06 11.17 -3.55
C PRO A 73 0.54 9.88 -4.23
N LEU A 74 1.31 9.29 -5.14
CA LEU A 74 0.94 8.01 -5.76
C LEU A 74 1.19 6.82 -4.81
N LEU A 75 2.05 6.95 -3.79
CA LEU A 75 2.10 5.95 -2.73
C LEU A 75 0.82 5.99 -1.90
N VAL A 76 0.35 7.18 -1.52
CA VAL A 76 -0.90 7.36 -0.76
C VAL A 76 -2.11 6.81 -1.53
N PHE A 77 -2.15 7.00 -2.85
CA PHE A 77 -3.21 6.47 -3.70
C PHE A 77 -3.23 4.93 -3.78
N ASN A 78 -2.06 4.28 -3.71
CA ASN A 78 -1.93 2.83 -3.90
C ASN A 78 -2.07 2.01 -2.60
N THR A 79 -2.27 2.67 -1.45
CA THR A 79 -2.31 2.02 -0.13
C THR A 79 -3.72 1.83 0.38
#